data_AF-A0A924WL48-F1
#
_entry.id   AF-A0A924WL48-F1
#
_cell.length_a   1.000
_cell.length_b   1.000
_cell.length_c   1.000
_cell.angle_alpha   90.00
_cell.angle_beta   90.00
_cell.angle_gamma   90.00
#
_symmetry.space_group_name_H-M   'P 1'
#
loop_
_entity.id
_entity.type
_entity.pdbx_description
1 polymer ?
#
loop_
_entity_poly.entity_id
_entity_poly.type
_entity_poly.pdbx_seq_one_letter_code
_entity_poly.pdbx_strand_id
1 'polypeptide(L)'
;MKTRRFLPLLGAFALMLFSYPLFAQSNMESDSTGLPGDNFSLEAAIELFKKSNSPEDFEKRLNSENNDVNNLDLNEDGDIDYIRVVDNTEGDVHALVLQVAVSEKESQDVAVIEIEKQGNENAILQIIGDEELY
;
A
#
# COMPACT_ATOMS: atom_id res chain seq x y z
N MET A 1 -27.51 10.20 82.32
CA MET A 1 -27.62 11.00 81.08
C MET A 1 -26.84 10.29 79.98
N LYS A 2 -27.49 10.13 78.82
CA LYS A 2 -26.95 9.49 77.61
C LYS A 2 -25.81 10.33 77.03
N THR A 3 -24.79 9.67 76.49
CA THR A 3 -24.40 9.77 75.07
C THR A 3 -23.18 8.88 74.82
N ARG A 4 -23.43 7.66 74.30
CA ARG A 4 -22.39 6.86 73.65
C ARG A 4 -22.16 7.48 72.28
N ARG A 5 -21.03 8.17 72.09
CA ARG A 5 -20.55 8.60 70.78
C ARG A 5 -19.89 7.40 70.10
N PHE A 6 -20.63 6.71 69.25
CA PHE A 6 -20.07 5.77 68.29
C PHE A 6 -19.48 6.60 67.14
N LEU A 7 -18.15 6.63 67.07
CA LEU A 7 -17.41 7.16 65.94
C LEU A 7 -17.42 6.08 64.85
N PRO A 8 -17.95 6.32 63.64
CA PRO A 8 -17.94 5.31 62.59
C PRO A 8 -16.50 5.18 62.09
N LEU A 9 -15.98 3.95 62.15
CA LEU A 9 -14.64 3.60 61.71
C LEU A 9 -14.49 3.97 60.23
N LEU A 10 -13.58 4.91 59.96
CA LEU A 10 -12.95 5.11 58.66
C LEU A 10 -12.38 3.77 58.19
N GLY A 11 -12.76 3.31 57.00
CA GLY A 11 -12.31 2.04 56.46
C GLY A 11 -12.90 1.78 55.08
N ALA A 12 -12.58 2.66 54.14
CA ALA A 12 -12.79 2.44 52.71
C ALA A 12 -12.19 1.09 52.30
N PHE A 13 -12.94 0.30 51.52
CA PHE A 13 -12.54 -0.18 50.18
C PHE A 13 -13.60 -1.18 49.68
N ALA A 14 -14.69 -0.66 49.11
CA ALA A 14 -15.55 -1.48 48.28
C ALA A 14 -14.80 -1.73 46.96
N LEU A 15 -14.11 -2.87 46.86
CA LEU A 15 -13.56 -3.41 45.61
C LEU A 15 -14.73 -3.88 44.74
N MET A 16 -15.41 -2.94 44.09
CA MET A 16 -16.13 -3.25 42.86
C MET A 16 -15.08 -3.52 41.79
N LEU A 17 -14.79 -4.80 41.54
CA LEU A 17 -14.12 -5.24 40.33
C LEU A 17 -15.07 -4.95 39.16
N PHE A 18 -15.00 -3.73 38.63
CA PHE A 18 -15.53 -3.42 37.31
C PHE A 18 -14.67 -4.20 36.30
N SER A 19 -15.14 -5.39 35.93
CA SER A 19 -14.64 -6.09 34.76
C SER A 19 -15.08 -5.32 33.53
N TYR A 20 -14.25 -4.37 33.09
CA TYR A 20 -14.40 -3.78 31.77
C TYR A 20 -14.18 -4.88 30.73
N PRO A 21 -15.05 -5.02 29.72
CA PRO A 21 -14.69 -5.83 28.56
C PRO A 21 -13.45 -5.18 27.94
N LEU A 22 -12.34 -5.92 27.95
CA LEU A 22 -11.21 -5.65 27.06
C LEU A 22 -11.73 -5.89 25.65
N PHE A 23 -12.10 -4.82 24.95
CA PHE A 23 -12.25 -4.87 23.50
C PHE A 23 -10.85 -5.17 22.94
N ALA A 24 -10.64 -6.39 22.47
CA ALA A 24 -9.54 -6.66 21.55
C ALA A 24 -9.81 -5.82 20.30
N GLN A 25 -8.96 -4.83 20.01
CA GLN A 25 -9.06 -4.08 18.76
C GLN A 25 -8.95 -5.08 17.62
N SER A 26 -10.02 -5.21 16.83
CA SER A 26 -9.94 -5.78 15.50
C SER A 26 -9.20 -4.77 14.64
N ASN A 27 -7.87 -4.81 14.65
CA ASN A 27 -7.10 -4.16 13.61
C ASN A 27 -7.46 -4.91 12.33
N MET A 28 -8.34 -4.33 11.50
CA MET A 28 -8.44 -4.70 10.10
C MET A 28 -7.17 -4.20 9.41
N GLU A 29 -6.07 -4.90 9.68
CA GLU A 29 -4.82 -4.80 8.93
C GLU A 29 -4.67 -6.12 8.15
N SER A 30 -5.78 -6.59 7.58
CA SER A 30 -5.96 -8.00 7.22
C SER A 30 -5.34 -8.40 5.88
N ASP A 31 -4.65 -7.50 5.20
CA ASP A 31 -4.05 -7.78 3.88
C ASP A 31 -2.68 -7.09 3.69
N SER A 32 -2.10 -6.51 4.75
CA SER A 32 -0.76 -5.95 4.69
C SER A 32 0.27 -7.07 4.81
N THR A 33 1.20 -7.14 3.88
CA THR A 33 2.37 -8.02 3.92
C THR A 33 3.47 -7.46 4.82
N GLY A 34 3.42 -6.16 5.10
CA GLY A 34 4.48 -5.41 5.78
C GLY A 34 5.68 -5.11 4.88
N LEU A 35 5.56 -5.40 3.58
CA LEU A 35 6.57 -5.10 2.57
C LEU A 35 6.23 -3.79 1.84
N PRO A 36 7.20 -3.15 1.16
CA PRO A 36 6.96 -1.88 0.47
C PRO A 36 5.86 -1.97 -0.61
N GLY A 37 5.63 -3.15 -1.21
CA GLY A 37 4.60 -3.38 -2.21
C GLY A 37 3.17 -3.11 -1.72
N ASP A 38 2.92 -3.11 -0.40
CA ASP A 38 1.64 -2.67 0.18
C ASP A 38 1.30 -1.21 -0.19
N ASN A 39 2.30 -0.40 -0.55
CA ASN A 39 2.15 0.99 -0.96
C ASN A 39 2.04 1.19 -2.49
N PHE A 40 1.94 0.10 -3.27
CA PHE A 40 1.67 0.15 -4.71
C PHE A 40 0.58 -0.84 -5.10
N SER A 41 -0.52 -0.34 -5.68
CA SER A 41 -1.64 -1.21 -6.06
C SER A 41 -1.46 -1.75 -7.48
N LEU A 42 -1.09 -3.03 -7.61
CA LEU A 42 -0.97 -3.71 -8.91
C LEU A 42 -2.28 -3.68 -9.71
N GLU A 43 -3.41 -3.93 -9.05
CA GLU A 43 -4.73 -3.91 -9.69
C GLU A 43 -5.07 -2.52 -10.23
N ALA A 44 -4.90 -1.49 -9.39
CA ALA A 44 -5.22 -0.13 -9.79
C ALA A 44 -4.22 0.41 -10.85
N ALA A 45 -2.98 -0.06 -10.85
CA ALA A 45 -2.00 0.23 -11.90
C ALA A 45 -2.45 -0.31 -13.27
N ILE A 46 -2.95 -1.55 -13.34
CA ILE A 46 -3.55 -2.09 -14.58
C ILE A 46 -4.74 -1.23 -15.03
N GLU A 47 -5.64 -0.88 -14.11
CA GLU A 47 -6.83 -0.08 -14.45
C GLU A 47 -6.47 1.33 -14.91
N LEU A 48 -5.39 1.90 -14.37
CA LEU A 48 -4.85 3.18 -14.81
C LEU A 48 -4.20 3.07 -16.19
N PHE A 49 -3.44 1.99 -16.43
CA PHE A 49 -2.82 1.72 -17.73
C PHE A 49 -3.88 1.59 -18.84
N LYS A 50 -4.96 0.83 -18.60
CA LYS A 50 -6.08 0.69 -19.55
C LYS A 50 -6.74 2.03 -19.94
N LYS A 51 -6.66 3.04 -19.08
CA LYS A 51 -7.21 4.39 -19.31
C LYS A 51 -6.19 5.36 -19.92
N SER A 52 -4.94 4.94 -20.05
CA SER A 52 -3.84 5.75 -20.54
C SER A 52 -3.71 5.63 -22.06
N ASN A 53 -3.32 6.72 -22.72
CA ASN A 53 -3.23 6.75 -24.18
C ASN A 53 -1.86 6.24 -24.70
N SER A 54 -0.85 6.21 -23.83
CA SER A 54 0.50 5.74 -24.14
C SER A 54 1.23 5.38 -22.84
N PRO A 55 2.40 4.69 -22.90
CA PRO A 55 3.25 4.46 -21.73
C PRO A 55 3.64 5.75 -21.01
N GLU A 56 3.87 6.84 -21.73
CA GLU A 56 4.22 8.14 -21.14
C GLU A 56 3.03 8.81 -20.45
N ASP A 57 1.81 8.70 -21.01
CA ASP A 57 0.59 9.17 -20.33
C ASP A 57 0.34 8.35 -19.06
N PHE A 58 0.62 7.04 -19.11
CA PHE A 58 0.54 6.17 -17.95
C PHE A 58 1.55 6.57 -16.86
N GLU A 59 2.84 6.73 -17.20
CA GLU A 59 3.87 7.22 -16.28
C GLU A 59 3.45 8.53 -15.60
N LYS A 60 2.98 9.49 -16.40
CA LYS A 60 2.53 10.78 -15.88
C LYS A 60 1.37 10.66 -14.90
N ARG A 61 0.39 9.80 -15.20
CA ARG A 61 -0.78 9.58 -14.33
C ARG A 61 -0.39 8.87 -13.05
N LEU A 62 0.50 7.89 -13.15
CA LEU A 62 1.01 7.12 -12.03
C LEU A 62 1.68 8.03 -10.99
N ASN A 63 2.39 9.06 -11.46
CA ASN A 63 3.12 10.02 -10.63
C ASN A 63 2.37 11.34 -10.40
N SER A 64 1.07 11.40 -10.67
CA SER A 64 0.27 12.60 -10.38
C SER A 64 -0.12 12.66 -8.90
N GLU A 65 -0.09 13.86 -8.30
CA GLU A 65 -0.42 14.07 -6.87
C GLU A 65 -1.83 13.59 -6.48
N ASN A 66 -2.72 13.40 -7.46
CA ASN A 66 -4.12 13.05 -7.26
C ASN A 66 -4.42 11.58 -7.58
N ASN A 67 -3.41 10.70 -7.51
CA ASN A 67 -3.50 9.29 -7.84
C ASN A 67 -3.17 8.42 -6.62
N ASP A 68 -4.09 7.55 -6.22
CA ASP A 68 -3.92 6.66 -5.06
C ASP A 68 -3.20 5.34 -5.40
N VAL A 69 -2.65 5.18 -6.62
CA VAL A 69 -1.98 3.94 -7.05
C VAL A 69 -0.54 3.86 -6.56
N ASN A 70 0.19 4.98 -6.57
CA ASN A 70 1.59 5.04 -6.17
C ASN A 70 1.73 5.82 -4.85
N ASN A 71 2.15 5.13 -3.81
CA ASN A 71 2.53 5.70 -2.52
C ASN A 71 3.88 5.14 -2.04
N LEU A 72 4.73 4.68 -2.97
CA LEU A 72 6.03 4.09 -2.64
C LEU A 72 6.97 5.14 -2.05
N ASP A 73 7.76 4.70 -1.07
CA ASP A 73 8.88 5.42 -0.47
C ASP A 73 9.95 4.36 -0.13
N LEU A 74 10.64 3.88 -1.17
CA LEU A 74 11.63 2.80 -1.10
C LEU A 74 12.96 3.29 -0.52
N ASN A 75 13.26 4.58 -0.64
CA ASN A 75 14.49 5.18 -0.09
C ASN A 75 14.31 5.72 1.35
N GLU A 76 13.09 5.69 1.87
CA GLU A 76 12.68 6.14 3.22
C GLU A 76 12.98 7.62 3.48
N ASP A 77 12.90 8.48 2.46
CA ASP A 77 13.11 9.93 2.61
C ASP A 77 11.83 10.70 2.97
N GLY A 78 10.67 10.04 2.93
CA GLY A 78 9.36 10.58 3.27
C GLY A 78 8.63 11.23 2.10
N ASP A 79 9.23 11.30 0.92
CA ASP A 79 8.59 11.72 -0.33
C ASP A 79 8.15 10.50 -1.15
N ILE A 80 7.08 10.64 -1.93
CA ILE A 80 6.63 9.55 -2.81
C ILE A 80 7.61 9.42 -3.99
N ASP A 81 8.14 8.22 -4.15
CA ASP A 81 9.07 7.88 -5.21
C ASP A 81 8.44 7.99 -6.60
N TYR A 82 9.22 8.56 -7.51
CA TYR A 82 8.84 8.64 -8.91
C TYR A 82 9.07 7.30 -9.62
N ILE A 83 8.00 6.74 -10.17
CA ILE A 83 8.04 5.51 -10.96
C ILE A 83 8.25 5.85 -12.44
N ARG A 84 9.35 5.39 -13.02
CA ARG A 84 9.57 5.42 -14.47
C ARG A 84 8.94 4.20 -15.13
N VAL A 85 8.48 4.36 -16.36
CA VAL A 85 7.92 3.30 -17.20
C VAL A 85 8.86 3.06 -18.38
N VAL A 86 9.48 1.87 -18.42
CA VAL A 86 10.41 1.47 -19.48
C VAL A 86 9.73 0.42 -20.36
N ASP A 87 9.43 0.77 -21.62
CA ASP A 87 8.86 -0.16 -22.60
C ASP A 87 9.96 -1.00 -23.27
N ASN A 88 9.88 -2.31 -23.08
CA ASN A 88 10.65 -3.30 -23.81
C ASN A 88 9.73 -4.04 -24.77
N THR A 89 9.91 -3.83 -26.08
CA THR A 89 9.08 -4.43 -27.11
C THR A 89 9.84 -5.51 -27.88
N GLU A 90 9.26 -6.71 -28.00
CA GLU A 90 9.73 -7.78 -28.88
C GLU A 90 8.57 -8.34 -29.72
N GLY A 91 8.51 -7.93 -30.99
CA GLY A 91 7.42 -8.32 -31.91
C GLY A 91 6.07 -7.76 -31.46
N ASP A 92 5.14 -8.67 -31.14
CA ASP A 92 3.78 -8.35 -30.69
C ASP A 92 3.62 -8.32 -29.16
N VAL A 93 4.73 -8.55 -28.43
CA VAL A 93 4.78 -8.53 -26.96
C VAL A 93 5.45 -7.25 -26.50
N HIS A 94 4.80 -6.56 -25.56
CA HIS A 94 5.39 -5.42 -24.84
C HIS A 94 5.52 -5.77 -23.36
N ALA A 95 6.63 -5.40 -22.75
CA ALA A 95 6.85 -5.49 -21.31
C ALA A 95 7.18 -4.08 -20.79
N LEU A 96 6.23 -3.49 -20.07
CA LEU A 96 6.43 -2.20 -19.41
C LEU A 96 6.97 -2.44 -18.00
N VAL A 97 8.24 -2.13 -17.79
CA VAL A 97 8.90 -2.26 -16.50
C VAL A 97 8.72 -0.96 -15.71
N LEU A 98 8.17 -1.08 -14.50
CA LEU A 98 7.98 0.03 -13.57
C LEU A 98 9.20 0.11 -12.64
N GLN A 99 9.90 1.25 -12.64
CA GLN A 99 11.19 1.37 -11.96
C GLN A 99 11.26 2.61 -11.07
N VAL A 100 11.80 2.45 -9.86
CA VAL A 100 12.11 3.54 -8.92
C VAL A 100 13.61 3.71 -8.79
N ALA A 101 14.11 4.95 -8.77
CA ALA A 101 15.52 5.22 -8.48
C ALA A 101 15.77 5.25 -6.97
N VAL A 102 16.28 4.15 -6.41
CA VAL A 102 16.62 4.07 -4.97
C VAL A 102 17.95 4.73 -4.64
N SER A 103 18.83 4.92 -5.63
CA SER A 103 20.04 5.73 -5.48
C SER A 103 20.49 6.33 -6.82
N GLU A 104 21.55 7.13 -6.82
CA GLU A 104 22.13 7.71 -8.05
C GLU A 104 22.57 6.65 -9.09
N LYS A 105 22.78 5.40 -8.65
CA LYS A 105 23.37 4.33 -9.49
C LYS A 105 22.50 3.08 -9.56
N GLU A 106 21.40 3.06 -8.83
CA GLU A 106 20.58 1.87 -8.64
C GLU A 106 19.11 2.21 -8.87
N SER A 107 18.41 1.29 -9.51
CA SER A 107 16.97 1.36 -9.67
C SER A 107 16.38 0.01 -9.30
N GLN A 108 15.28 0.06 -8.56
CA GLN A 108 14.51 -1.09 -8.15
C GLN A 108 13.35 -1.26 -9.14
N ASP A 109 13.18 -2.47 -9.66
CA ASP A 109 11.99 -2.83 -10.40
C ASP A 109 10.85 -3.06 -9.40
N VAL A 110 9.68 -2.49 -9.69
CA VAL A 110 8.49 -2.57 -8.83
C VAL A 110 7.53 -3.62 -9.34
N ALA A 111 7.26 -3.58 -10.65
CA ALA A 111 6.38 -4.51 -11.33
C ALA A 111 6.63 -4.46 -12.84
N VAL A 112 6.19 -5.50 -13.53
CA VAL A 112 6.18 -5.57 -15.00
C VAL A 112 4.76 -5.75 -15.48
N ILE A 113 4.31 -4.90 -16.40
CA ILE A 113 3.06 -5.09 -17.15
C ILE A 113 3.41 -5.74 -18.49
N GLU A 114 3.00 -6.99 -18.67
CA GLU A 114 3.14 -7.68 -19.95
C GLU A 114 1.85 -7.54 -20.76
N ILE A 115 2.05 -7.24 -22.04
CA ILE A 115 0.99 -6.98 -23.02
C ILE A 115 1.24 -7.89 -24.22
N GLU A 116 0.33 -8.83 -24.44
CA GLU A 116 0.36 -9.70 -25.61
C GLU A 116 -0.80 -9.35 -26.54
N LYS A 117 -0.51 -8.84 -27.73
CA LYS A 117 -1.55 -8.54 -28.73
C LYS A 117 -2.14 -9.84 -29.29
N GLN A 118 -3.46 -9.96 -29.19
CA GLN A 118 -4.24 -11.02 -29.83
C GLN A 118 -5.00 -10.44 -31.04
N GLY A 119 -4.27 -10.27 -32.14
CA GLY A 119 -4.80 -9.67 -33.37
C GLY A 119 -4.87 -8.14 -33.29
N ASN A 120 -5.83 -7.54 -34.02
CA ASN A 120 -5.81 -6.10 -34.26
C ASN A 120 -6.45 -5.25 -33.14
N GLU A 121 -7.36 -5.82 -32.34
CA GLU A 121 -8.21 -5.05 -31.41
C GLU A 121 -8.21 -5.60 -29.98
N ASN A 122 -7.53 -6.72 -29.73
CA ASN A 122 -7.51 -7.34 -28.41
C ASN A 122 -6.07 -7.52 -27.92
N ALA A 123 -5.87 -7.40 -26.62
CA ALA A 123 -4.62 -7.74 -25.97
C ALA A 123 -4.91 -8.41 -24.62
N ILE A 124 -4.04 -9.34 -24.23
CA ILE A 124 -3.97 -9.83 -22.86
C ILE A 124 -3.03 -8.91 -22.09
N LEU A 125 -3.44 -8.56 -20.87
CA LEU A 125 -2.69 -7.75 -19.93
C LEU A 125 -2.48 -8.56 -18.66
N GLN A 126 -1.25 -8.62 -18.18
CA GLN A 126 -0.92 -9.12 -16.85
C GLN A 126 0.07 -8.18 -16.18
N ILE A 127 0.03 -8.14 -14.85
CA ILE A 127 1.01 -7.41 -14.04
C ILE A 127 1.59 -8.38 -13.02
N ILE A 128 2.91 -8.31 -12.85
CA ILE A 128 3.65 -9.14 -11.93
C ILE A 128 4.48 -8.19 -11.06
N GLY A 129 4.26 -8.22 -9.76
CA GLY A 129 5.06 -7.46 -8.80
C GLY A 129 6.44 -8.12 -8.60
N ASP A 130 7.42 -7.30 -8.23
CA ASP A 130 8.74 -7.79 -7.84
C ASP A 130 8.66 -8.59 -6.52
N GLU A 131 9.31 -9.75 -6.48
CA GLU A 131 9.25 -10.68 -5.33
C GLU A 131 9.91 -10.13 -4.06
N GLU A 132 10.80 -9.15 -4.18
CA GLU A 132 11.41 -8.51 -3.02
C GLU A 132 10.46 -7.47 -2.38
N LEU A 133 9.46 -7.00 -3.15
CA LEU A 133 8.48 -6.01 -2.69
C LEU A 133 7.13 -6.61 -2.25
N TYR A 134 6.80 -7.84 -2.68
CA TYR A 134 5.50 -8.51 -2.45
C TYR A 134 5.64 -9.93 -1.89
#